data_AF-A0AAT9G019-F1
#
_entry.id   AF-A0AAT9G019-F1
#
_cell.length_a   1.000
_cell.length_b   1.000
_cell.length_c   1.000
_cell.angle_alpha   90.00
_cell.angle_beta   90.00
_cell.angle_gamma   90.00
#
_symmetry.space_group_name_H-M   'P 1'
#
loop_
_entity.id
_entity.type
_entity.pdbx_description
1 polymer ?
#
loop_
_entity_poly.entity_id
_entity_poly.type
_entity_poly.pdbx_seq_one_letter_code
_entity_poly.pdbx_strand_id
1 'polypeptide(L)'
;MVSTKTQIAGFEFANCLMNAAGVSCMTIAELEGVKNSAAGTFVTKTTTLDFRQGNPEPRYQDVPLGSINSMGLPNNGLDYYLDYLLDLQEKEPNRTFFLSLVGMSPEETHTILKKVQESEFCGLTELNLSCPNVPGKPQIAYDFETTDRILAEVFAYFTKPLGIKLPPYFDIVHFDQAAAIFNNYPLKFVNCVNSIGNGLYIEDESVVICPKNGFGGIGGEYIKPTALANVHAFYQRLNPQIQIIGTGGVLTGRDAFEHILCGASMVQVGTTLHKEGVGAFDRITNELKAIMEEKGYESLEDFRGKLRYID
;
A
#
# COMPACT_ATOMS: atom_id res chain seq x y z
N MET A 1 9.51 26.41 9.05
CA MET A 1 8.93 26.04 7.74
C MET A 1 8.37 24.64 7.91
N VAL A 2 7.09 24.42 7.56
CA VAL A 2 6.41 23.15 7.80
C VAL A 2 6.95 22.05 6.86
N SER A 3 7.34 20.93 7.45
CA SER A 3 7.96 19.80 6.75
C SER A 3 7.07 18.56 6.79
N THR A 4 6.74 18.02 5.62
CA THR A 4 6.10 16.71 5.46
C THR A 4 7.12 15.58 5.25
N LYS A 5 8.42 15.84 5.53
CA LYS A 5 9.47 14.83 5.49
C LYS A 5 9.13 13.68 6.44
N THR A 6 9.42 12.46 6.02
CA THR A 6 9.21 11.26 6.83
C THR A 6 10.32 10.25 6.62
N GLN A 7 10.27 9.14 7.36
CA GLN A 7 11.16 8.00 7.17
C GLN A 7 10.42 6.67 7.30
N ILE A 8 10.84 5.66 6.54
CA ILE A 8 10.45 4.25 6.71
C ILE A 8 11.68 3.37 6.61
N ALA A 9 11.85 2.45 7.57
CA ALA A 9 12.96 1.49 7.62
C ALA A 9 14.36 2.13 7.58
N GLY A 10 14.49 3.37 8.05
CA GLY A 10 15.73 4.16 8.00
C GLY A 10 15.97 4.92 6.69
N PHE A 11 15.07 4.82 5.70
CA PHE A 11 15.11 5.62 4.48
C PHE A 11 14.31 6.90 4.65
N GLU A 12 14.87 8.03 4.21
CA GLU A 12 14.24 9.35 4.29
C GLU A 12 13.46 9.68 3.01
N PHE A 13 12.32 10.35 3.18
CA PHE A 13 11.46 10.80 2.08
C PHE A 13 11.12 12.27 2.27
N ALA A 14 11.26 13.07 1.21
CA ALA A 14 10.99 14.51 1.25
C ALA A 14 9.51 14.84 1.50
N ASN A 15 8.62 13.89 1.24
CA ASN A 15 7.19 14.00 1.49
C ASN A 15 6.63 12.65 1.97
N CYS A 16 5.48 12.69 2.63
CA CYS A 16 4.82 11.52 3.24
C CYS A 16 3.71 10.92 2.38
N LEU A 17 3.59 11.33 1.12
CA LEU A 17 2.63 10.81 0.17
C LEU A 17 3.32 9.99 -0.91
N MET A 18 2.70 8.88 -1.32
CA MET A 18 3.10 8.07 -2.48
C MET A 18 1.86 7.48 -3.17
N ASN A 19 2.04 6.87 -4.36
CA ASN A 19 0.95 6.11 -4.98
C ASN A 19 0.63 4.84 -4.18
N ALA A 20 -0.61 4.35 -4.29
CA ALA A 20 -0.93 3.00 -3.83
C ALA A 20 -0.55 1.97 -4.89
N ALA A 21 0.05 0.85 -4.48
CA ALA A 21 0.42 -0.24 -5.38
C ALA A 21 -0.80 -0.67 -6.21
N GLY A 22 -0.69 -0.52 -7.53
CA GLY A 22 -1.79 -0.77 -8.45
C GLY A 22 -2.24 0.41 -9.31
N VAL A 23 -1.95 1.64 -8.88
CA VAL A 23 -2.38 2.90 -9.52
C VAL A 23 -1.17 3.71 -9.98
N SER A 24 -1.18 4.15 -11.24
CA SER A 24 -0.13 4.97 -11.87
C SER A 24 1.28 4.36 -11.71
N CYS A 25 1.40 3.06 -11.94
CA CYS A 25 2.63 2.31 -11.67
C CYS A 25 2.80 1.02 -12.49
N MET A 26 2.02 0.85 -13.57
CA MET A 26 2.08 -0.31 -14.47
C MET A 26 3.31 -0.26 -15.38
N THR A 27 3.62 0.92 -15.92
CA THR A 27 4.71 1.13 -16.88
C THR A 27 5.77 2.08 -16.32
N ILE A 28 6.98 2.04 -16.87
CA ILE A 28 8.06 3.00 -16.56
C ILE A 28 7.59 4.44 -16.77
N ALA A 29 6.81 4.73 -17.81
CA ALA A 29 6.30 6.08 -18.06
C ALA A 29 5.39 6.59 -16.92
N GLU A 30 4.55 5.71 -16.37
CA GLU A 30 3.71 6.06 -15.21
C GLU A 30 4.55 6.24 -13.95
N LEU A 31 5.54 5.36 -13.71
CA LEU A 31 6.45 5.46 -12.57
C LEU A 31 7.29 6.74 -12.62
N GLU A 32 7.80 7.11 -13.80
CA GLU A 32 8.46 8.41 -14.03
C GLU A 32 7.50 9.57 -13.75
N GLY A 33 6.23 9.47 -14.14
CA GLY A 33 5.20 10.45 -13.81
C GLY A 33 5.05 10.67 -12.30
N VAL A 34 5.00 9.59 -11.51
CA VAL A 34 4.94 9.69 -10.04
C VAL A 34 6.28 10.19 -9.47
N LYS A 35 7.41 9.65 -9.95
CA LYS A 35 8.77 10.03 -9.52
C LYS A 35 9.05 11.52 -9.69
N ASN A 36 8.55 12.13 -10.76
CA ASN A 36 8.77 13.53 -11.09
C ASN A 36 7.64 14.45 -10.60
N SER A 37 6.70 13.93 -9.79
CA SER A 37 5.65 14.70 -9.10
C SER A 37 6.07 15.10 -7.67
N ALA A 38 5.17 15.69 -6.89
CA ALA A 38 5.39 15.97 -5.47
C ALA A 38 5.28 14.75 -4.53
N ALA A 39 5.05 13.54 -5.04
CA ALA A 39 5.16 12.33 -4.25
C ALA A 39 6.56 12.19 -3.63
N GLY A 40 6.65 11.71 -2.39
CA GLY A 40 7.93 11.47 -1.73
C GLY A 40 8.70 10.29 -2.32
N THR A 41 7.97 9.35 -2.94
CA THR A 41 8.48 8.13 -3.58
C THR A 41 7.32 7.46 -4.36
N PHE A 42 7.58 6.30 -4.95
CA PHE A 42 6.56 5.44 -5.54
C PHE A 42 6.70 3.99 -5.07
N VAL A 43 5.63 3.23 -5.27
CA VAL A 43 5.61 1.77 -5.26
C VAL A 43 5.22 1.24 -6.64
N THR A 44 5.91 0.19 -7.10
CA THR A 44 5.59 -0.45 -8.38
C THR A 44 4.21 -1.09 -8.38
N LYS A 45 3.69 -1.43 -9.56
CA LYS A 45 2.61 -2.41 -9.66
C LYS A 45 3.04 -3.69 -8.95
N THR A 46 2.13 -4.32 -8.20
CA THR A 46 2.39 -5.63 -7.63
C THR A 46 2.72 -6.60 -8.76
N THR A 47 3.97 -7.04 -8.80
CA THR A 47 4.47 -7.95 -9.83
C THR A 47 4.29 -9.41 -9.44
N THR A 48 4.09 -10.25 -10.46
CA THR A 48 4.27 -11.70 -10.38
C THR A 48 5.62 -12.08 -10.98
N LEU A 49 5.95 -13.38 -11.02
CA LEU A 49 7.20 -13.82 -11.65
C LEU A 49 7.21 -13.42 -13.13
N ASP A 50 6.15 -13.79 -13.83
CA ASP A 50 5.97 -13.51 -15.26
C ASP A 50 4.90 -12.44 -15.52
N PHE A 51 4.86 -11.94 -16.75
CA PHE A 51 3.83 -11.04 -17.25
C PHE A 51 2.42 -11.61 -17.01
N ARG A 52 1.49 -10.71 -16.68
CA ARG A 52 0.06 -11.03 -16.61
C ARG A 52 -0.77 -9.96 -17.30
N GLN A 53 -1.71 -10.42 -18.13
CA GLN A 53 -2.71 -9.55 -18.75
C GLN A 53 -3.77 -9.05 -17.76
N GLY A 54 -4.00 -9.79 -16.67
CA GLY A 54 -5.08 -9.54 -15.71
C GLY A 54 -6.43 -10.11 -16.16
N ASN A 55 -7.50 -9.72 -15.47
CA ASN A 55 -8.87 -10.15 -15.75
C ASN A 55 -9.45 -9.45 -17.00
N PRO A 56 -10.55 -9.96 -17.60
CA PRO A 56 -11.27 -9.31 -18.69
C PRO A 56 -11.83 -7.93 -18.33
N GLU A 57 -12.02 -7.06 -19.31
CA GLU A 57 -12.56 -5.71 -19.14
C GLU A 57 -14.09 -5.65 -19.37
N PRO A 58 -14.83 -4.68 -18.80
CA PRO A 58 -14.37 -3.65 -17.85
C PRO A 58 -14.05 -4.25 -16.48
N ARG A 59 -12.93 -3.84 -15.87
CA ARG A 59 -12.41 -4.37 -14.59
C ARG A 59 -12.10 -3.29 -13.56
N TYR A 60 -12.44 -2.06 -13.86
CA TYR A 60 -12.36 -0.90 -12.99
C TYR A 60 -13.52 0.01 -13.35
N GLN A 61 -14.15 0.62 -12.34
CA GLN A 61 -15.15 1.64 -12.53
C GLN A 61 -15.02 2.69 -11.42
N ASP A 62 -15.01 3.96 -11.82
CA ASP A 62 -15.20 5.08 -10.91
C ASP A 62 -16.66 5.18 -10.49
N VAL A 63 -16.88 5.40 -9.20
CA VAL A 63 -18.20 5.60 -8.61
C VAL A 63 -18.18 6.85 -7.72
N PRO A 64 -19.35 7.43 -7.36
CA PRO A 64 -19.40 8.73 -6.72
C PRO A 64 -18.50 8.87 -5.49
N LEU A 65 -18.55 7.90 -4.55
CA LEU A 65 -17.76 7.93 -3.31
C LEU A 65 -16.46 7.10 -3.40
N GLY A 66 -16.04 6.68 -4.59
CA GLY A 66 -14.83 5.87 -4.70
C GLY A 66 -14.64 5.13 -6.02
N SER A 67 -14.26 3.87 -5.93
CA SER A 67 -14.02 2.98 -7.09
C SER A 67 -14.31 1.52 -6.74
N ILE A 68 -14.69 0.73 -7.74
CA ILE A 68 -14.72 -0.73 -7.68
C ILE A 68 -13.77 -1.32 -8.73
N ASN A 69 -12.99 -2.34 -8.36
CA ASN A 69 -12.04 -2.95 -9.30
C ASN A 69 -11.87 -4.46 -9.11
N SER A 70 -11.60 -5.18 -10.20
CA SER A 70 -11.18 -6.57 -10.22
C SER A 70 -10.09 -6.78 -11.27
N MET A 71 -8.96 -6.10 -11.08
CA MET A 71 -7.89 -6.03 -12.10
C MET A 71 -7.30 -7.41 -12.48
N GLY A 72 -7.15 -8.33 -11.52
CA GLY A 72 -6.56 -9.66 -11.76
C GLY A 72 -5.02 -9.71 -11.81
N LEU A 73 -4.35 -8.75 -11.14
CA LEU A 73 -2.89 -8.58 -11.13
C LEU A 73 -2.25 -8.40 -12.53
N PRO A 74 -2.73 -7.48 -13.38
CA PRO A 74 -2.02 -7.17 -14.62
C PRO A 74 -0.69 -6.51 -14.27
N ASN A 75 0.42 -7.01 -14.83
CA ASN A 75 1.76 -6.51 -14.57
C ASN A 75 2.75 -6.99 -15.65
N ASN A 76 3.91 -6.33 -15.74
CA ASN A 76 4.94 -6.61 -16.74
C ASN A 76 5.97 -7.68 -16.33
N GLY A 77 5.74 -8.41 -15.23
CA GLY A 77 6.66 -9.42 -14.69
C GLY A 77 7.78 -8.80 -13.85
N LEU A 78 8.38 -9.62 -12.98
CA LEU A 78 9.33 -9.15 -11.96
C LEU A 78 10.52 -8.42 -12.58
N ASP A 79 11.10 -9.02 -13.62
CA ASP A 79 12.35 -8.56 -14.22
C ASP A 79 12.18 -7.13 -14.78
N TYR A 80 11.01 -6.80 -15.37
CA TYR A 80 10.72 -5.45 -15.86
C TYR A 80 10.82 -4.38 -14.77
N TYR A 81 10.26 -4.65 -13.59
CA TYR A 81 10.26 -3.68 -12.49
C TYR A 81 11.60 -3.67 -11.74
N LEU A 82 12.21 -4.83 -11.55
CA LEU A 82 13.48 -4.96 -10.86
C LEU A 82 14.61 -4.28 -11.65
N ASP A 83 14.68 -4.49 -12.97
CA ASP A 83 15.68 -3.86 -13.83
C ASP A 83 15.57 -2.32 -13.79
N TYR A 84 14.35 -1.79 -13.85
CA TYR A 84 14.12 -0.35 -13.73
C TYR A 84 14.51 0.21 -12.36
N LEU A 85 14.22 -0.52 -11.28
CA LEU A 85 14.60 -0.11 -9.93
C LEU A 85 16.12 -0.14 -9.72
N LEU A 86 16.82 -1.11 -10.30
CA LEU A 86 18.28 -1.19 -10.27
C LEU A 86 18.90 -0.01 -11.03
N ASP A 87 18.40 0.31 -12.22
CA ASP A 87 18.83 1.48 -13.00
C ASP A 87 18.59 2.81 -12.26
N LEU A 88 17.44 2.95 -11.60
CA LEU A 88 17.15 4.12 -10.76
C LEU A 88 18.06 4.22 -9.53
N GLN A 89 18.39 3.10 -8.90
CA GLN A 89 19.29 3.07 -7.75
C GLN A 89 20.69 3.58 -8.11
N GLU A 90 21.16 3.31 -9.33
CA GLU A 90 22.44 3.84 -9.83
C GLU A 90 22.36 5.33 -10.19
N LYS A 91 21.26 5.76 -10.83
CA LYS A 91 21.09 7.14 -11.31
C LYS A 91 20.70 8.13 -10.21
N GLU A 92 19.92 7.69 -9.23
CA GLU A 92 19.34 8.50 -8.16
C GLU A 92 19.59 7.88 -6.78
N PRO A 93 20.86 7.66 -6.36
CA PRO A 93 21.22 6.86 -5.17
C PRO A 93 20.73 7.44 -3.83
N ASN A 94 20.30 8.71 -3.82
CA ASN A 94 19.74 9.36 -2.64
C ASN A 94 18.22 9.19 -2.50
N ARG A 95 17.58 8.48 -3.43
CA ARG A 95 16.13 8.21 -3.40
C ARG A 95 15.89 6.72 -3.26
N THR A 96 14.86 6.39 -2.50
CA THR A 96 14.44 5.01 -2.26
C THR A 96 13.06 4.79 -2.82
N PHE A 97 12.86 3.65 -3.46
CA PHE A 97 11.60 3.25 -4.09
C PHE A 97 11.14 1.88 -3.56
N PHE A 98 9.85 1.59 -3.75
CA PHE A 98 9.24 0.36 -3.26
C PHE A 98 8.95 -0.62 -4.41
N LEU A 99 9.35 -1.88 -4.25
CA LEU A 99 8.96 -3.00 -5.11
C LEU A 99 7.78 -3.74 -4.46
N SER A 100 6.61 -3.70 -5.08
CA SER A 100 5.47 -4.52 -4.66
C SER A 100 5.46 -5.85 -5.41
N LEU A 101 5.27 -6.97 -4.71
CA LEU A 101 5.29 -8.30 -5.32
C LEU A 101 4.33 -9.29 -4.64
N VAL A 102 3.95 -10.32 -5.39
CA VAL A 102 3.25 -11.50 -4.89
C VAL A 102 3.44 -12.66 -5.87
N GLY A 103 3.58 -13.89 -5.39
CA GLY A 103 3.47 -15.08 -6.24
C GLY A 103 2.03 -15.56 -6.33
N MET A 104 1.68 -16.23 -7.42
CA MET A 104 0.37 -16.90 -7.52
C MET A 104 0.32 -18.15 -6.64
N SER A 105 1.45 -18.63 -6.12
CA SER A 105 1.54 -19.65 -5.07
C SER A 105 2.60 -19.27 -4.03
N PRO A 106 2.65 -19.93 -2.86
CA PRO A 106 3.75 -19.77 -1.91
C PRO A 106 5.12 -20.00 -2.57
N GLU A 107 5.25 -21.04 -3.39
CA GLU A 107 6.52 -21.37 -4.07
C GLU A 107 6.96 -20.28 -5.06
N GLU A 108 6.01 -19.70 -5.81
CA GLU A 108 6.30 -18.57 -6.68
C GLU A 108 6.69 -17.33 -5.87
N THR A 109 6.04 -17.10 -4.72
CA THR A 109 6.39 -15.99 -3.81
C THR A 109 7.84 -16.13 -3.33
N HIS A 110 8.24 -17.34 -2.93
CA HIS A 110 9.63 -17.61 -2.54
C HIS A 110 10.61 -17.44 -3.70
N THR A 111 10.25 -17.89 -4.90
CA THR A 111 11.07 -17.70 -6.11
C THR A 111 11.33 -16.21 -6.37
N ILE A 112 10.27 -15.39 -6.35
CA ILE A 112 10.38 -13.95 -6.55
C ILE A 112 11.26 -13.30 -5.46
N LEU A 113 11.00 -13.60 -4.18
CA LEU A 113 11.76 -13.03 -3.06
C LEU A 113 13.24 -13.45 -3.08
N LYS A 114 13.56 -14.68 -3.52
CA LYS A 114 14.96 -15.11 -3.70
C LYS A 114 15.66 -14.34 -4.81
N LYS A 115 15.00 -14.14 -5.97
CA LYS A 115 15.54 -13.28 -7.04
C LYS A 115 15.79 -11.85 -6.53
N VAL A 116 14.86 -11.29 -5.75
CA VAL A 116 15.05 -9.97 -5.13
C VAL A 116 16.22 -9.99 -4.14
N GLN A 117 16.32 -11.01 -3.27
CA GLN A 117 17.41 -11.16 -2.31
C GLN A 117 18.79 -11.24 -2.97
N GLU A 118 18.90 -11.99 -4.07
CA GLU A 118 20.13 -12.21 -4.84
C GLU A 118 20.53 -11.03 -5.73
N SER A 119 19.59 -10.13 -6.04
CA SER A 119 19.88 -8.90 -6.80
C SER A 119 20.60 -7.83 -5.95
N GLU A 120 21.08 -6.76 -6.59
CA GLU A 120 21.68 -5.61 -5.90
C GLU A 120 20.63 -4.59 -5.39
N PHE A 121 19.32 -4.89 -5.52
CA PHE A 121 18.27 -3.96 -5.10
C PHE A 121 18.32 -3.72 -3.58
N CYS A 122 18.52 -2.48 -3.15
CA CYS A 122 18.63 -2.10 -1.75
C CYS A 122 17.43 -1.26 -1.25
N GLY A 123 16.41 -1.09 -2.09
CA GLY A 123 15.18 -0.40 -1.73
C GLY A 123 14.24 -1.21 -0.86
N LEU A 124 12.99 -0.76 -0.79
CA LEU A 124 11.97 -1.33 0.09
C LEU A 124 11.14 -2.36 -0.66
N THR A 125 10.91 -3.52 -0.05
CA THR A 125 10.05 -4.58 -0.63
C THR A 125 8.71 -4.61 0.10
N GLU A 126 7.61 -4.67 -0.65
CA GLU A 126 6.25 -4.84 -0.14
C GLU A 126 5.65 -6.16 -0.65
N LEU A 127 5.52 -7.14 0.25
CA LEU A 127 4.84 -8.40 -0.05
C LEU A 127 3.32 -8.23 0.09
N ASN A 128 2.58 -8.44 -1.00
CA ASN A 128 1.13 -8.30 -1.01
C ASN A 128 0.42 -9.59 -0.58
N LEU A 129 -0.06 -9.63 0.66
CA LEU A 129 -0.79 -10.77 1.23
C LEU A 129 -2.33 -10.67 1.07
N SER A 130 -2.80 -9.72 0.25
CA SER A 130 -4.18 -9.21 0.34
C SER A 130 -4.94 -9.13 -0.98
N CYS A 131 -4.46 -9.71 -2.09
CA CYS A 131 -5.16 -9.59 -3.38
C CYS A 131 -6.56 -10.28 -3.34
N PRO A 132 -7.69 -9.52 -3.44
CA PRO A 132 -9.04 -10.11 -3.43
C PRO A 132 -9.50 -10.61 -4.81
N ASN A 133 -8.73 -10.33 -5.86
CA ASN A 133 -9.20 -10.34 -7.24
C ASN A 133 -8.72 -11.56 -8.03
N VAL A 134 -8.12 -12.56 -7.35
CA VAL A 134 -7.72 -13.83 -7.94
C VAL A 134 -8.84 -14.87 -7.71
N PRO A 135 -9.49 -15.40 -8.76
CA PRO A 135 -10.54 -16.40 -8.60
C PRO A 135 -10.07 -17.65 -7.87
N GLY A 136 -10.89 -18.14 -6.94
CA GLY A 136 -10.66 -19.42 -6.24
C GLY A 136 -9.59 -19.39 -5.15
N LYS A 137 -9.01 -18.23 -4.81
CA LYS A 137 -8.01 -18.11 -3.74
C LYS A 137 -8.49 -17.15 -2.64
N PRO A 138 -8.56 -17.58 -1.37
CA PRO A 138 -8.76 -16.65 -0.27
C PRO A 138 -7.56 -15.70 -0.14
N GLN A 139 -7.77 -14.55 0.47
CA GLN A 139 -6.67 -13.64 0.80
C GLN A 139 -5.81 -14.30 1.88
N ILE A 140 -4.51 -14.43 1.62
CA ILE A 140 -3.55 -15.14 2.50
C ILE A 140 -3.61 -14.58 3.93
N ALA A 141 -3.65 -13.26 4.07
CA ALA A 141 -3.65 -12.60 5.37
C ALA A 141 -4.91 -12.84 6.24
N TYR A 142 -6.00 -13.40 5.70
CA TYR A 142 -7.12 -13.88 6.52
C TYR A 142 -6.94 -15.30 7.05
N ASP A 143 -5.93 -16.02 6.56
CA ASP A 143 -5.46 -17.28 7.10
C ASP A 143 -4.18 -17.02 7.92
N PHE A 144 -4.35 -16.89 9.23
CA PHE A 144 -3.26 -16.56 10.14
C PHE A 144 -2.17 -17.64 10.20
N GLU A 145 -2.55 -18.92 10.13
CA GLU A 145 -1.59 -20.04 10.12
C GLU A 145 -0.73 -20.00 8.86
N THR A 146 -1.35 -19.84 7.70
CA THR A 146 -0.61 -19.72 6.44
C THR A 146 0.26 -18.46 6.41
N THR A 147 -0.22 -17.35 6.97
CA THR A 147 0.55 -16.10 7.07
C THR A 147 1.80 -16.28 7.93
N ASP A 148 1.67 -16.86 9.12
CA ASP A 148 2.80 -17.15 10.02
C ASP A 148 3.82 -18.06 9.35
N ARG A 149 3.37 -19.15 8.72
CA ARG A 149 4.24 -20.07 7.97
C ARG A 149 5.02 -19.35 6.86
N ILE A 150 4.34 -18.56 6.02
CA ILE A 150 5.00 -17.84 4.93
C ILE A 150 6.04 -16.86 5.48
N LEU A 151 5.72 -16.11 6.53
CA LEU A 151 6.68 -15.17 7.12
C LEU A 151 7.88 -15.90 7.75
N ALA A 152 7.66 -17.01 8.45
CA ALA A 152 8.74 -17.86 8.97
C ALA A 152 9.69 -18.34 7.87
N GLU A 153 9.13 -18.82 6.76
CA GLU A 153 9.91 -19.31 5.63
C GLU A 153 10.65 -18.17 4.91
N VAL A 154 10.00 -17.01 4.72
CA VAL A 154 10.62 -15.83 4.08
C VAL A 154 11.77 -15.29 4.91
N PHE A 155 11.58 -15.07 6.21
CA PHE A 155 12.60 -14.49 7.08
C PHE A 155 13.74 -15.46 7.43
N ALA A 156 13.65 -16.73 7.04
CA ALA A 156 14.78 -17.66 7.11
C ALA A 156 15.91 -17.32 6.11
N TYR A 157 15.63 -16.54 5.05
CA TYR A 157 16.62 -16.18 4.04
C TYR A 157 16.59 -14.72 3.59
N PHE A 158 15.44 -14.02 3.70
CA PHE A 158 15.29 -12.66 3.20
C PHE A 158 15.79 -11.65 4.24
N THR A 159 16.85 -10.91 3.93
CA THR A 159 17.50 -9.98 4.86
C THR A 159 17.27 -8.51 4.51
N LYS A 160 16.70 -8.23 3.33
CA LYS A 160 16.39 -6.88 2.87
C LYS A 160 15.16 -6.30 3.57
N PRO A 161 14.98 -4.97 3.57
CA PRO A 161 13.81 -4.32 4.15
C PRO A 161 12.50 -4.82 3.54
N LEU A 162 11.70 -5.53 4.34
CA LEU A 162 10.42 -6.10 3.93
C LEU A 162 9.29 -5.51 4.76
N GLY A 163 8.21 -5.13 4.10
CA GLY A 163 6.91 -4.93 4.70
C GLY A 163 5.81 -5.72 3.99
N ILE A 164 4.61 -5.70 4.55
CA ILE A 164 3.46 -6.47 4.05
C ILE A 164 2.24 -5.59 3.81
N LYS A 165 1.55 -5.78 2.68
CA LYS A 165 0.28 -5.12 2.36
C LYS A 165 -0.90 -5.99 2.77
N LEU A 166 -1.67 -5.48 3.73
CA LEU A 166 -2.70 -6.22 4.43
C LEU A 166 -4.11 -5.91 3.90
N PRO A 167 -5.04 -6.87 3.94
CA PRO A 167 -6.46 -6.58 3.79
C PRO A 167 -6.97 -5.88 5.05
N PRO A 168 -8.17 -5.28 5.02
CA PRO A 168 -8.78 -4.74 6.23
C PRO A 168 -9.27 -5.85 7.17
N TYR A 169 -9.01 -5.73 8.46
CA TYR A 169 -9.67 -6.50 9.51
C TYR A 169 -10.81 -5.69 10.15
N PHE A 170 -11.77 -6.41 10.72
CA PHE A 170 -13.01 -5.84 11.25
C PHE A 170 -13.34 -6.29 12.68
N ASP A 171 -12.54 -7.20 13.24
CA ASP A 171 -12.70 -7.72 14.59
C ASP A 171 -11.43 -7.45 15.41
N ILE A 172 -11.59 -7.06 16.67
CA ILE A 172 -10.49 -6.77 17.59
C ILE A 172 -9.60 -7.99 17.79
N VAL A 173 -10.19 -9.20 17.88
CA VAL A 173 -9.44 -10.44 18.05
C VAL A 173 -8.56 -10.72 16.84
N HIS A 174 -9.02 -10.39 15.63
CA HIS A 174 -8.22 -10.54 14.42
C HIS A 174 -7.02 -9.58 14.42
N PHE A 175 -7.17 -8.36 14.92
CA PHE A 175 -6.03 -7.45 15.09
C PHE A 175 -5.01 -8.01 16.10
N ASP A 176 -5.47 -8.58 17.22
CA ASP A 176 -4.60 -9.17 18.24
C ASP A 176 -3.83 -10.38 17.66
N GLN A 177 -4.52 -11.28 16.95
CA GLN A 177 -3.92 -12.45 16.31
C GLN A 177 -2.90 -12.06 15.23
N ALA A 178 -3.27 -11.15 14.34
CA ALA A 178 -2.38 -10.68 13.28
C ALA A 178 -1.13 -9.99 13.85
N ALA A 179 -1.30 -9.10 14.83
CA ALA A 179 -0.18 -8.39 15.44
C ALA A 179 0.74 -9.34 16.23
N ALA A 180 0.20 -10.35 16.91
CA ALA A 180 1.00 -11.37 17.59
C ALA A 180 1.94 -12.11 16.61
N ILE A 181 1.45 -12.42 15.41
CA ILE A 181 2.27 -13.01 14.33
C ILE A 181 3.32 -12.02 13.85
N PHE A 182 2.91 -10.81 13.44
CA PHE A 182 3.83 -9.84 12.82
C PHE A 182 4.97 -9.42 13.75
N ASN A 183 4.72 -9.34 15.06
CA ASN A 183 5.72 -9.00 16.06
C ASN A 183 6.83 -10.06 16.24
N ASN A 184 6.64 -11.28 15.73
CA ASN A 184 7.68 -12.33 15.75
C ASN A 184 8.75 -12.16 14.66
N TYR A 185 8.55 -11.23 13.73
CA TYR A 185 9.38 -11.11 12.53
C TYR A 185 10.03 -9.73 12.42
N PRO A 186 11.21 -9.62 11.78
CA PRO A 186 11.89 -8.35 11.58
C PRO A 186 11.30 -7.52 10.44
N LEU A 187 9.96 -7.48 10.34
CA LEU A 187 9.23 -6.61 9.43
C LEU A 187 9.63 -5.15 9.66
N LYS A 188 9.75 -4.40 8.58
CA LYS A 188 10.03 -2.95 8.64
C LYS A 188 8.77 -2.11 8.64
N PHE A 189 7.73 -2.60 7.96
CA PHE A 189 6.43 -1.94 7.98
C PHE A 189 5.28 -2.90 7.69
N VAL A 190 4.08 -2.49 8.08
CA VAL A 190 2.81 -3.00 7.53
C VAL A 190 2.12 -1.88 6.76
N ASN A 191 1.38 -2.22 5.70
CA ASN A 191 0.62 -1.27 4.92
C ASN A 191 -0.87 -1.60 5.01
N CYS A 192 -1.62 -0.70 5.65
CA CYS A 192 -3.02 -0.84 6.03
C CYS A 192 -3.85 0.24 5.33
N VAL A 193 -4.73 -0.05 4.38
CA VAL A 193 -5.23 -1.36 3.93
C VAL A 193 -5.21 -1.48 2.40
N ASN A 194 -5.34 -2.71 1.91
CA ASN A 194 -5.80 -2.95 0.54
C ASN A 194 -7.31 -2.62 0.42
N SER A 195 -7.88 -2.74 -0.78
CA SER A 195 -9.31 -2.54 -1.00
C SER A 195 -10.18 -3.40 -0.07
N ILE A 196 -11.33 -2.90 0.37
CA ILE A 196 -12.35 -3.74 1.01
C ILE A 196 -12.82 -4.76 -0.03
N GLY A 197 -12.58 -6.04 0.26
CA GLY A 197 -12.75 -7.11 -0.72
C GLY A 197 -14.21 -7.44 -1.00
N ASN A 198 -14.50 -7.77 -2.26
CA ASN A 198 -15.78 -8.34 -2.71
C ASN A 198 -17.00 -7.46 -2.42
N GLY A 199 -16.86 -6.14 -2.58
CA GLY A 199 -18.03 -5.28 -2.72
C GLY A 199 -18.70 -5.47 -4.08
N LEU A 200 -19.92 -4.96 -4.20
CA LEU A 200 -20.73 -4.99 -5.41
C LEU A 200 -21.25 -3.58 -5.66
N TYR A 201 -21.15 -3.11 -6.90
CA TYR A 201 -21.76 -1.85 -7.32
C TYR A 201 -22.72 -2.13 -8.47
N ILE A 202 -23.92 -1.59 -8.34
CA ILE A 202 -25.03 -1.80 -9.27
C ILE A 202 -25.37 -0.45 -9.88
N GLU A 203 -25.43 -0.41 -11.20
CA GLU A 203 -25.93 0.72 -11.98
C GLU A 203 -27.15 0.24 -12.76
N ASP A 204 -28.28 0.91 -12.53
CA ASP A 204 -29.60 0.44 -12.97
C ASP A 204 -29.88 -1.00 -12.49
N GLU A 205 -29.98 -1.97 -13.40
CA GLU A 205 -30.18 -3.39 -13.10
C GLU A 205 -28.93 -4.26 -13.35
N SER A 206 -27.75 -3.64 -13.57
CA SER A 206 -26.53 -4.33 -13.99
C SER A 206 -25.33 -4.04 -13.09
N VAL A 207 -24.37 -4.97 -13.08
CA VAL A 207 -23.06 -4.76 -12.47
C VAL A 207 -22.16 -3.94 -13.40
N VAL A 208 -21.24 -3.17 -12.81
CA VAL A 208 -20.38 -2.24 -13.56
C VAL A 208 -18.99 -2.80 -13.93
N ILE A 209 -18.65 -4.01 -13.47
CA ILE A 209 -17.42 -4.72 -13.86
C ILE A 209 -17.73 -6.16 -14.28
N CYS A 210 -16.99 -6.66 -15.28
CA CYS A 210 -17.17 -8.00 -15.83
C CYS A 210 -16.64 -9.13 -14.93
N PRO A 211 -15.43 -9.05 -14.35
CA PRO A 211 -14.87 -10.17 -13.61
C PRO A 211 -15.70 -10.51 -12.37
N LYS A 212 -15.71 -11.80 -12.00
CA LYS A 212 -16.32 -12.30 -10.76
C LYS A 212 -17.78 -11.87 -10.59
N ASN A 213 -18.55 -11.79 -11.67
CA ASN A 213 -19.97 -11.41 -11.63
C ASN A 213 -20.21 -10.04 -10.96
N GLY A 214 -19.32 -9.07 -11.18
CA GLY A 214 -19.44 -7.73 -10.61
C GLY A 214 -18.73 -7.52 -9.26
N PHE A 215 -18.29 -8.60 -8.60
CA PHE A 215 -17.62 -8.47 -7.31
C PHE A 215 -16.18 -7.95 -7.46
N GLY A 216 -15.85 -6.91 -6.71
CA GLY A 216 -14.54 -6.25 -6.78
C GLY A 216 -14.08 -5.69 -5.45
N GLY A 217 -12.83 -5.24 -5.42
CA GLY A 217 -12.28 -4.45 -4.33
C GLY A 217 -12.82 -3.02 -4.36
N ILE A 218 -13.31 -2.54 -3.23
CA ILE A 218 -13.79 -1.16 -3.03
C ILE A 218 -12.65 -0.28 -2.51
N GLY A 219 -12.52 0.90 -3.10
CA GLY A 219 -11.61 1.96 -2.68
C GLY A 219 -12.31 3.32 -2.61
N GLY A 220 -11.57 4.37 -2.27
CA GLY A 220 -12.08 5.73 -2.12
C GLY A 220 -12.69 6.00 -0.74
N GLU A 221 -13.59 6.98 -0.68
CA GLU A 221 -14.15 7.51 0.57
C GLU A 221 -14.88 6.44 1.37
N TYR A 222 -15.52 5.47 0.70
CA TYR A 222 -16.17 4.32 1.34
C TYR A 222 -15.31 3.63 2.42
N ILE A 223 -13.99 3.57 2.19
CA ILE A 223 -13.11 2.73 3.00
C ILE A 223 -12.34 3.51 4.06
N LYS A 224 -12.47 4.84 4.14
CA LYS A 224 -11.68 5.66 5.06
C LYS A 224 -11.84 5.22 6.52
N PRO A 225 -13.06 5.02 7.07
CA PRO A 225 -13.22 4.63 8.48
C PRO A 225 -12.52 3.30 8.79
N THR A 226 -12.64 2.31 7.90
CA THR A 226 -11.96 1.01 8.04
C THR A 226 -10.44 1.16 7.93
N ALA A 227 -9.95 1.98 7.00
CA ALA A 227 -8.51 2.21 6.83
C ALA A 227 -7.89 2.86 8.08
N LEU A 228 -8.51 3.92 8.62
CA LEU A 228 -8.08 4.58 9.85
C LEU A 228 -8.11 3.61 11.05
N ALA A 229 -9.18 2.82 11.18
CA ALA A 229 -9.29 1.83 12.24
C ALA A 229 -8.17 0.79 12.18
N ASN A 230 -7.83 0.29 10.98
CA ASN A 230 -6.75 -0.68 10.79
C ASN A 230 -5.37 -0.08 11.10
N VAL A 231 -5.08 1.13 10.58
CA VAL A 231 -3.83 1.85 10.90
C VAL A 231 -3.69 2.02 12.40
N HIS A 232 -4.74 2.51 13.08
CA HIS A 232 -4.67 2.79 14.50
C HIS A 232 -4.61 1.50 15.34
N ALA A 233 -5.38 0.48 15.00
CA ALA A 233 -5.39 -0.79 15.71
C ALA A 233 -4.02 -1.46 15.68
N PHE A 234 -3.33 -1.47 14.53
CA PHE A 234 -1.97 -1.98 14.42
C PHE A 234 -0.95 -1.06 15.09
N TYR A 235 -1.14 0.27 15.03
CA TYR A 235 -0.25 1.22 15.71
C TYR A 235 -0.18 0.97 17.22
N GLN A 236 -1.29 0.58 17.83
CA GLN A 236 -1.37 0.27 19.26
C GLN A 236 -0.80 -1.12 19.63
N ARG A 237 -0.58 -2.01 18.66
CA ARG A 237 -0.26 -3.44 18.91
C ARG A 237 1.12 -3.86 18.41
N LEU A 238 1.62 -3.22 17.35
CA LEU A 238 2.88 -3.57 16.76
C LEU A 238 4.04 -3.00 17.56
N ASN A 239 5.15 -3.73 17.55
CA ASN A 239 6.42 -3.21 18.03
C ASN A 239 6.76 -1.91 17.28
N PRO A 240 7.21 -0.82 17.94
CA PRO A 240 7.61 0.43 17.30
C PRO A 240 8.62 0.32 16.16
N GLN A 241 9.39 -0.78 16.06
CA GLN A 241 10.28 -1.02 14.92
C GLN A 241 9.54 -1.37 13.62
N ILE A 242 8.28 -1.82 13.71
CA ILE A 242 7.40 -2.10 12.58
C ILE A 242 6.54 -0.85 12.32
N GLN A 243 6.94 -0.05 11.34
CA GLN A 243 6.22 1.18 11.00
C GLN A 243 4.93 0.90 10.22
N ILE A 244 4.07 1.92 10.06
CA ILE A 244 2.79 1.75 9.38
C ILE A 244 2.70 2.67 8.18
N ILE A 245 2.31 2.11 7.04
CA ILE A 245 1.85 2.86 5.88
C ILE A 245 0.31 2.87 5.91
N GLY A 246 -0.28 4.05 5.85
CA GLY A 246 -1.73 4.24 5.80
C GLY A 246 -2.23 4.33 4.35
N THR A 247 -3.22 3.53 3.99
CA THR A 247 -3.79 3.47 2.63
C THR A 247 -5.30 3.32 2.72
N GLY A 248 -6.04 4.20 2.03
CA GLY A 248 -7.48 4.07 1.86
C GLY A 248 -8.24 5.35 2.22
N GLY A 249 -9.11 5.79 1.30
CA GLY A 249 -9.96 6.97 1.52
C GLY A 249 -9.24 8.32 1.60
N VAL A 250 -8.02 8.42 1.07
CA VAL A 250 -7.25 9.68 1.06
C VAL A 250 -7.66 10.52 -0.14
N LEU A 251 -8.58 11.45 0.07
CA LEU A 251 -9.06 12.39 -0.95
C LEU A 251 -8.41 13.77 -0.78
N THR A 252 -8.14 14.16 0.47
CA THR A 252 -7.69 15.49 0.87
C THR A 252 -6.51 15.42 1.85
N GLY A 253 -5.85 16.55 2.09
CA GLY A 253 -4.84 16.71 3.13
C GLY A 253 -5.38 16.45 4.54
N ARG A 254 -6.68 16.63 4.78
CA ARG A 254 -7.33 16.22 6.04
C ARG A 254 -7.29 14.71 6.23
N ASP A 255 -7.56 13.94 5.18
CA ASP A 255 -7.52 12.48 5.26
C ASP A 255 -6.09 11.98 5.49
N ALA A 256 -5.09 12.59 4.83
CA ALA A 256 -3.68 12.31 5.10
C ALA A 256 -3.29 12.64 6.55
N PHE A 257 -3.74 13.79 7.07
CA PHE A 257 -3.54 14.16 8.47
C PHE A 257 -4.14 13.13 9.43
N GLU A 258 -5.36 12.66 9.17
CA GLU A 258 -6.03 11.64 10.00
C GLU A 258 -5.29 10.31 10.00
N HIS A 259 -4.80 9.85 8.85
CA HIS A 259 -3.97 8.63 8.76
C HIS A 259 -2.70 8.75 9.61
N ILE A 260 -2.01 9.88 9.54
CA ILE A 260 -0.81 10.13 10.33
C ILE A 260 -1.15 10.24 11.82
N LEU A 261 -2.24 10.93 12.17
CA LEU A 261 -2.75 11.02 13.54
C LEU A 261 -3.05 9.63 14.14
N CYS A 262 -3.56 8.71 13.32
CA CYS A 262 -3.77 7.30 13.70
C CYS A 262 -2.48 6.51 13.89
N GLY A 263 -1.35 6.93 13.30
CA GLY A 263 -0.04 6.30 13.47
C GLY A 263 0.77 6.10 12.19
N ALA A 264 0.24 6.45 11.01
CA ALA A 264 0.95 6.23 9.75
C ALA A 264 2.24 7.07 9.64
N SER A 265 3.35 6.44 9.25
CA SER A 265 4.60 7.10 8.85
C SER A 265 4.57 7.61 7.41
N MET A 266 3.82 6.95 6.54
CA MET A 266 3.67 7.27 5.13
C MET A 266 2.22 7.00 4.72
N VAL A 267 1.70 7.73 3.73
CA VAL A 267 0.32 7.63 3.27
C VAL A 267 0.28 7.33 1.77
N GLN A 268 -0.44 6.29 1.35
CA GLN A 268 -0.65 5.99 -0.08
C GLN A 268 -1.99 6.53 -0.60
N VAL A 269 -1.95 7.04 -1.83
CA VAL A 269 -3.11 7.56 -2.55
C VAL A 269 -3.46 6.62 -3.72
N GLY A 270 -4.65 6.02 -3.67
CA GLY A 270 -5.14 5.06 -4.68
C GLY A 270 -6.20 5.67 -5.59
N THR A 271 -7.48 5.53 -5.25
CA THR A 271 -8.61 5.99 -6.06
C THR A 271 -8.52 7.46 -6.49
N THR A 272 -8.14 8.36 -5.58
CA THR A 272 -7.96 9.79 -5.88
C THR A 272 -6.87 10.02 -6.93
N LEU A 273 -5.75 9.30 -6.82
CA LEU A 273 -4.67 9.36 -7.82
C LEU A 273 -5.12 8.84 -9.18
N HIS A 274 -5.97 7.79 -9.20
CA HIS A 274 -6.53 7.29 -10.44
C HIS A 274 -7.42 8.33 -11.14
N LYS A 275 -8.26 9.04 -10.37
CA LYS A 275 -9.20 10.04 -10.86
C LYS A 275 -8.51 11.35 -11.29
N GLU A 276 -7.53 11.81 -10.52
CA GLU A 276 -6.94 13.14 -10.67
C GLU A 276 -5.53 13.15 -11.29
N GLY A 277 -4.88 11.99 -11.39
CA GLY A 277 -3.48 11.90 -11.79
C GLY A 277 -2.52 12.49 -10.76
N VAL A 278 -1.24 12.62 -11.13
CA VAL A 278 -0.15 12.97 -10.20
C VAL A 278 -0.27 14.36 -9.57
N GLY A 279 -1.09 15.25 -10.15
CA GLY A 279 -1.40 16.57 -9.55
C GLY A 279 -2.10 16.47 -8.18
N ALA A 280 -2.70 15.32 -7.86
CA ALA A 280 -3.26 15.05 -6.54
C ALA A 280 -2.21 15.17 -5.42
N PHE A 281 -0.93 14.83 -5.68
CA PHE A 281 0.11 14.91 -4.66
C PHE A 281 0.39 16.34 -4.24
N ASP A 282 0.51 17.28 -5.19
CA ASP A 282 0.71 18.70 -4.89
C ASP A 282 -0.43 19.25 -4.06
N ARG A 283 -1.67 18.97 -4.49
CA ARG A 283 -2.89 19.43 -3.82
C ARG A 283 -2.98 18.93 -2.38
N ILE A 284 -2.90 17.60 -2.19
CA ILE A 284 -3.01 16.97 -0.86
C ILE A 284 -1.86 17.41 0.05
N THR A 285 -0.64 17.58 -0.49
CA THR A 285 0.52 18.07 0.29
C THR A 285 0.30 19.49 0.80
N ASN A 286 -0.21 20.38 -0.04
CA ASN A 286 -0.48 21.77 0.34
C ASN A 286 -1.62 21.86 1.35
N GLU A 287 -2.69 21.08 1.18
CA GLU A 287 -3.78 20.98 2.15
C GLU A 287 -3.27 20.44 3.51
N LEU A 288 -2.40 19.43 3.52
CA LEU A 288 -1.80 18.90 4.76
C LEU A 288 -0.92 19.95 5.45
N LYS A 289 -0.07 20.65 4.69
CA LYS A 289 0.77 21.73 5.23
C LYS A 289 -0.07 22.85 5.84
N ALA A 290 -1.16 23.25 5.19
CA ALA A 290 -2.07 24.26 5.73
C ALA A 290 -2.67 23.84 7.09
N ILE A 291 -3.07 22.58 7.24
CA ILE A 291 -3.55 22.04 8.53
C ILE A 291 -2.44 22.05 9.59
N MET A 292 -1.21 21.70 9.21
CA MET A 292 -0.06 21.73 10.12
C MET A 292 0.26 23.15 10.56
N GLU A 293 0.27 24.12 9.64
CA GLU A 293 0.49 25.54 9.93
C GLU A 293 -0.58 26.09 10.88
N GLU A 294 -1.86 25.81 10.61
CA GLU A 294 -2.99 26.20 11.45
C GLU A 294 -2.84 25.66 12.89
N LYS A 295 -2.31 24.43 13.03
CA LYS A 295 -2.11 23.76 14.32
C LYS A 295 -0.77 24.06 14.98
N GLY A 296 0.11 24.82 14.33
CA GLY A 296 1.47 25.09 14.82
C GLY A 296 2.38 23.86 14.84
N TYR A 297 2.16 22.89 13.94
CA TYR A 297 3.03 21.73 13.75
C TYR A 297 4.11 22.02 12.72
N GLU A 298 5.35 21.67 13.03
CA GLU A 298 6.50 21.84 12.13
C GLU A 298 6.89 20.54 11.42
N SER A 299 6.60 19.39 12.05
CA SER A 299 6.94 18.05 11.57
C SER A 299 5.81 17.05 11.80
N LEU A 300 5.89 15.91 11.13
CA LEU A 300 4.91 14.83 11.33
C LEU A 300 4.97 14.21 12.73
N GLU A 301 6.12 14.26 13.41
CA GLU A 301 6.27 13.76 14.80
C GLU A 301 5.47 14.58 15.81
N ASP A 302 5.11 15.81 15.46
CA ASP A 302 4.31 16.68 16.32
C ASP A 302 2.90 16.14 16.53
N PHE A 303 2.40 15.28 15.66
CA PHE A 303 1.03 14.73 15.74
C PHE A 303 0.88 13.25 15.38
N ARG A 304 1.90 12.58 14.81
CA ARG A 304 1.79 11.15 14.48
C ARG A 304 1.44 10.32 15.71
N GLY A 305 0.40 9.50 15.59
CA GLY A 305 -0.05 8.61 16.67
C GLY A 305 -0.67 9.32 17.87
N LYS A 306 -0.92 10.64 17.80
CA LYS A 306 -1.47 11.44 18.91
C LYS A 306 -2.99 11.59 18.86
N LEU A 307 -3.69 10.62 18.26
CA LEU A 307 -5.15 10.54 18.31
C LEU A 307 -5.60 10.52 19.77
N ARG A 308 -6.59 11.36 20.10
CA ARG A 308 -7.12 11.49 21.47
C ARG A 308 -8.41 10.70 21.60
N TYR A 309 -8.58 10.06 22.75
CA TYR A 309 -9.82 9.40 23.14
C TYR A 309 -10.74 10.37 23.87
N ILE A 310 -12.04 10.08 23.83
CA ILE A 310 -13.04 10.79 24.64
C ILE A 310 -13.23 9.95 25.90
N ASP A 311 -13.15 10.60 27.07
CA ASP A 311 -13.41 10.00 28.38
C ASP A 311 -14.91 9.81 28.65
#